data_AF-A0A8T5R617-F1
#
_entry.id   AF-A0A8T5R617-F1
#
_cell.length_a   1.000
_cell.length_b   1.000
_cell.length_c   1.000
_cell.angle_alpha   90.00
_cell.angle_beta   90.00
_cell.angle_gamma   90.00
#
_symmetry.space_group_name_H-M   'P 1'
#
loop_
_entity.id
_entity.type
_entity.pdbx_description
1 polymer ?
#
loop_
_entity_poly.entity_id
_entity_poly.type
_entity_poly.pdbx_seq_one_letter_code
_entity_poly.pdbx_strand_id
1 'polypeptide(L)'
;MPVPWGLVTFIIGLFYGWLTPGREAKWALFKTGLLIGFVLALVFVLLGFLVGVTPLGLGSGLSIFVSVVVLTLLFILGAWLGDVIERATTKGVRQ
;
A
#
# COMPACT_ATOMS: atom_id res chain seq x y z
N MET A 1 10.43 -8.03 -18.68
CA MET A 1 11.18 -7.34 -17.61
C MET A 1 10.34 -7.38 -16.34
N PRO A 2 10.90 -7.78 -15.18
CA PRO A 2 10.17 -7.78 -13.92
C PRO A 2 9.85 -6.32 -13.55
N VAL A 3 8.57 -5.97 -13.57
CA VAL A 3 8.12 -4.66 -13.07
C VAL A 3 8.16 -4.73 -11.53
N PRO A 4 8.82 -3.78 -10.85
CA PRO A 4 8.93 -3.81 -9.39
C PRO A 4 7.63 -3.32 -8.74
N TRP A 5 6.55 -4.08 -8.92
CA TRP A 5 5.20 -3.75 -8.45
C TRP A 5 5.17 -3.39 -6.97
N GLY A 6 5.99 -4.07 -6.15
CA GLY A 6 6.14 -3.79 -4.72
C GLY A 6 6.56 -2.35 -4.41
N LEU A 7 7.55 -1.81 -5.15
CA LEU A 7 8.00 -0.42 -4.98
C LEU A 7 6.92 0.57 -5.38
N VAL A 8 6.19 0.29 -6.47
CA VAL A 8 5.08 1.13 -6.93
C VAL A 8 3.98 1.19 -5.87
N THR A 9 3.54 0.03 -5.35
CA THR A 9 2.55 -0.01 -4.26
C THR A 9 3.03 0.67 -2.98
N PHE A 10 4.32 0.53 -2.65
CA PHE A 10 4.89 1.16 -1.47
C PHE A 10 4.89 2.68 -1.59
N ILE A 11 5.30 3.23 -2.74
CA ILE A 11 5.31 4.68 -3.01
C ILE A 11 3.88 5.23 -3.02
N ILE A 12 2.93 4.53 -3.63
CA ILE A 12 1.52 4.92 -3.62
C ILE A 12 0.98 4.93 -2.18
N GLY A 13 1.31 3.91 -1.39
CA GLY A 13 1.01 3.86 0.04
C GLY A 13 1.58 5.06 0.78
N LEU A 14 2.87 5.34 0.57
CA LEU A 14 3.59 6.46 1.19
C LEU A 14 2.90 7.81 0.91
N PHE A 15 2.60 8.10 -0.36
CA PHE A 15 1.90 9.31 -0.74
C PHE A 15 0.50 9.36 -0.15
N TYR A 16 -0.24 8.26 -0.15
CA TYR A 16 -1.59 8.20 0.42
C TYR A 16 -1.57 8.52 1.93
N GLY A 17 -0.60 7.96 2.66
CA GLY A 17 -0.40 8.23 4.09
C GLY A 17 0.00 9.67 4.37
N TRP A 18 0.83 10.27 3.51
CA TRP A 18 1.28 11.65 3.65
C TRP A 18 0.18 12.67 3.30
N LEU A 19 -0.64 12.40 2.28
CA LEU A 19 -1.73 13.29 1.82
C LEU A 19 -2.98 13.23 2.69
N THR A 20 -3.10 12.24 3.58
CA THR A 20 -4.27 12.07 4.45
C THR A 20 -3.89 12.31 5.93
N PRO A 21 -3.61 13.57 6.32
CA PRO A 21 -3.14 13.89 7.66
C PRO A 21 -4.26 13.73 8.72
N GLY A 22 -3.86 13.36 9.94
CA GLY A 22 -4.66 13.67 11.13
C GLY A 22 -5.76 12.69 11.54
N ARG A 23 -5.67 11.39 11.20
CA ARG A 23 -6.57 10.40 11.82
C ARG A 23 -6.11 10.08 13.24
N GLU A 24 -6.63 10.85 14.18
CA GLU A 24 -6.31 10.82 15.62
C GLU A 24 -6.55 9.46 16.30
N ALA A 25 -7.33 8.56 15.69
CA ALA A 25 -7.44 7.19 16.15
C ALA A 25 -6.56 6.26 15.30
N LYS A 26 -5.41 5.82 15.85
CA LYS A 26 -4.57 4.75 15.27
C LYS A 26 -5.38 3.52 14.82
N TRP A 27 -6.52 3.27 15.47
CA TRP A 27 -7.51 2.25 15.12
C TRP A 27 -8.28 2.53 13.82
N ALA A 28 -8.59 3.78 13.52
CA ALA A 28 -9.28 4.17 12.30
C ALA A 28 -8.34 4.05 11.08
N LEU A 29 -7.05 4.38 11.25
CA LEU A 29 -6.01 4.11 10.24
C LEU A 29 -5.90 2.64 9.91
N PHE A 30 -5.90 1.77 10.92
CA PHE A 30 -5.82 0.33 10.69
C PHE A 30 -7.03 -0.19 9.91
N LYS A 31 -8.26 0.17 10.30
CA LYS A 31 -9.49 -0.31 9.63
C LYS A 31 -9.63 0.20 8.20
N THR A 32 -9.42 1.50 7.98
CA THR A 32 -9.59 2.09 6.65
C THR A 32 -8.37 1.86 5.75
N GLY A 33 -7.16 1.83 6.31
CA GLY A 33 -5.95 1.45 5.58
C GLY A 33 -5.98 -0.01 5.15
N LEU A 34 -6.51 -0.91 5.98
CA LEU A 34 -6.75 -2.30 5.61
C LEU A 34 -7.82 -2.41 4.51
N LEU A 35 -8.91 -1.65 4.60
CA LEU A 35 -9.97 -1.65 3.57
C LEU A 35 -9.45 -1.11 2.22
N ILE A 36 -8.73 0.01 2.24
CA ILE A 36 -8.17 0.65 1.04
C ILE A 36 -7.04 -0.19 0.46
N GLY A 37 -6.18 -0.74 1.30
CA GLY A 37 -5.13 -1.67 0.89
C GLY A 37 -5.71 -2.94 0.27
N PHE A 38 -6.78 -3.49 0.83
CA PHE A 38 -7.48 -4.65 0.27
C PHE A 38 -8.10 -4.34 -1.10
N VAL A 39 -8.78 -3.18 -1.24
CA VAL A 39 -9.34 -2.74 -2.52
C VAL A 39 -8.25 -2.53 -3.56
N LEU A 40 -7.14 -1.86 -3.21
CA LEU A 40 -6.00 -1.66 -4.10
C LEU A 40 -5.35 -2.97 -4.51
N ALA A 41 -5.14 -3.89 -3.57
CA ALA A 41 -4.57 -5.20 -3.87
C ALA A 41 -5.47 -6.01 -4.80
N LEU A 42 -6.80 -5.91 -4.64
CA LEU A 42 -7.78 -6.52 -5.55
C LEU A 42 -7.64 -5.93 -6.97
N VAL A 43 -7.49 -4.60 -7.09
CA VAL A 43 -7.27 -3.92 -8.38
C VAL A 43 -5.95 -4.35 -9.02
N PHE A 44 -4.85 -4.41 -8.27
CA PHE A 44 -3.54 -4.84 -8.80
C PHE A 44 -3.55 -6.30 -9.26
N VAL A 45 -4.30 -7.17 -8.59
CA VAL A 45 -4.49 -8.57 -9.00
C VAL A 45 -5.27 -8.66 -10.31
N LEU A 46 -6.36 -7.89 -10.42
CA LEU A 46 -7.17 -7.84 -11.63
C LEU A 46 -6.34 -7.31 -12.82
N LEU A 47 -5.56 -6.25 -12.59
CA LEU A 47 -4.64 -5.68 -13.58
C LEU A 47 -3.53 -6.68 -13.97
N GLY A 48 -2.92 -7.36 -13.00
CA GLY A 48 -1.91 -8.40 -13.27
C GLY A 48 -2.47 -9.54 -14.12
N PHE A 49 -3.71 -9.95 -13.85
CA PHE A 49 -4.42 -10.96 -14.65
C PHE A 49 -4.68 -10.49 -16.09
N LEU A 50 -5.12 -9.25 -16.28
CA LEU A 50 -5.38 -8.65 -17.61
C LEU A 50 -4.12 -8.50 -18.47
N VAL A 51 -2.98 -8.17 -17.87
CA VAL A 51 -1.71 -7.94 -18.59
C VAL A 51 -0.91 -9.24 -18.76
N GLY A 52 -1.37 -10.36 -18.18
CA GLY A 52 -0.67 -11.66 -18.23
C GLY A 52 0.63 -11.67 -17.45
N VAL A 53 0.79 -10.78 -16.46
CA VAL A 53 2.02 -10.62 -15.68
C VAL A 53 1.73 -10.95 -14.22
N THR A 54 2.48 -11.89 -13.65
CA THR A 54 2.37 -12.21 -12.23
C THR A 54 3.02 -11.10 -11.41
N PRO A 55 2.30 -10.44 -10.47
CA PRO A 55 2.82 -9.29 -9.72
C PRO A 55 4.09 -9.58 -8.92
N LEU A 56 4.29 -10.84 -8.50
CA LEU A 56 5.49 -11.33 -7.80
C LEU A 56 6.34 -12.30 -8.62
N GLY A 57 6.04 -12.54 -9.90
CA GLY A 57 6.81 -13.48 -10.73
C GLY A 57 6.63 -14.97 -10.38
N LEU A 58 5.68 -15.32 -9.50
CA LEU A 58 5.44 -16.69 -9.03
C LEU A 58 4.33 -17.36 -9.88
N GLY A 59 4.59 -18.54 -10.43
CA GLY A 59 3.80 -19.16 -11.52
C GLY A 59 2.63 -20.09 -11.15
N SER A 60 2.08 -20.06 -9.94
CA SER A 60 0.98 -20.96 -9.52
C SER A 60 -0.21 -20.20 -8.91
N GLY A 61 -1.43 -20.76 -8.86
CA GLY A 61 -2.60 -20.05 -8.30
C GLY A 61 -2.46 -19.56 -6.85
N LEU A 62 -1.59 -20.22 -6.07
CA LEU A 62 -1.17 -19.76 -4.73
C LEU A 62 -0.41 -18.43 -4.77
N SER A 63 0.24 -18.09 -5.89
CA SER A 63 0.96 -16.83 -6.06
C SER A 63 0.07 -15.62 -6.03
N ILE A 64 -1.16 -15.73 -6.52
CA ILE A 64 -2.09 -14.60 -6.57
C ILE A 64 -2.44 -14.20 -5.15
N PHE A 65 -2.83 -15.17 -4.31
CA PHE A 65 -3.16 -14.92 -2.91
C PHE A 65 -1.98 -14.29 -2.14
N VAL A 66 -0.78 -14.86 -2.29
CA VAL A 66 0.44 -14.32 -1.66
C VAL A 66 0.75 -12.91 -2.18
N SER A 67 0.57 -12.67 -3.48
CA SER A 67 0.76 -11.34 -4.09
C SER A 67 -0.20 -10.31 -3.51
N VAL A 68 -1.48 -10.66 -3.36
CA VAL A 68 -2.48 -9.78 -2.73
C VAL A 68 -2.01 -9.39 -1.33
N VAL A 69 -1.66 -10.37 -0.52
CA VAL A 69 -1.28 -10.17 0.88
C VAL A 69 -0.02 -9.30 0.98
N VAL A 70 1.02 -9.62 0.22
CA VAL A 70 2.29 -8.88 0.23
C VAL A 70 2.11 -7.44 -0.25
N LEU A 71 1.38 -7.22 -1.34
CA LEU A 71 1.12 -5.88 -1.86
C LEU A 71 0.27 -5.04 -0.89
N THR A 72 -0.73 -5.67 -0.25
CA THR A 72 -1.53 -5.02 0.81
C THR A 72 -0.65 -4.60 1.98
N LEU A 73 0.22 -5.50 2.47
CA LEU A 73 1.13 -5.20 3.58
C LEU A 73 2.13 -4.10 3.23
N LEU A 74 2.70 -4.12 2.01
CA LEU A 74 3.59 -3.06 1.53
C LEU A 74 2.87 -1.70 1.43
N PHE A 75 1.64 -1.69 0.93
CA PHE A 75 0.84 -0.47 0.88
C PHE A 75 0.55 0.07 2.29
N ILE A 76 0.14 -0.79 3.23
CA ILE A 76 -0.12 -0.40 4.63
C ILE A 76 1.16 0.12 5.29
N LEU A 77 2.30 -0.53 5.06
CA LEU A 77 3.60 -0.06 5.54
C LEU A 77 3.96 1.31 4.97
N GLY A 78 3.78 1.51 3.66
CA GLY A 78 3.97 2.80 3.01
C GLY A 78 3.07 3.88 3.62
N ALA A 79 1.77 3.61 3.73
CA ALA A 79 0.80 4.55 4.29
C ALA A 79 1.09 4.91 5.75
N TRP A 80 1.49 3.94 6.56
CA TRP A 80 1.92 4.18 7.93
C TRP A 80 3.17 5.08 7.97
N LEU A 81 4.16 4.80 7.11
CA LEU A 81 5.38 5.60 7.03
C LEU A 81 5.09 7.04 6.57
N GLY A 82 4.16 7.21 5.62
CA GLY A 82 3.72 8.52 5.13
C GLY A 82 3.06 9.37 6.22
N ASP A 83 2.20 8.76 7.04
CA ASP A 83 1.59 9.41 8.22
C ASP A 83 2.65 9.79 9.27
N VAL A 84 3.66 8.94 9.50
CA VAL A 84 4.78 9.26 10.42
C VAL A 84 5.59 10.46 9.91
N ILE A 85 5.90 10.49 8.61
CA ILE A 85 6.64 11.60 7.98
C ILE A 85 5.83 12.89 8.06
N GLU A 86 4.54 12.85 7.71
CA GLU A 86 3.64 14.01 7.82
C GLU A 86 3.63 14.57 9.25
N ARG A 87 3.45 13.72 10.26
CA ARG A 87 3.44 14.15 11.66
C ARG A 87 4.77 14.77 12.09
N ALA A 88 5.89 14.24 11.60
CA ALA A 88 7.21 14.79 11.86
C ALA A 88 7.37 16.17 11.20
N THR A 89 6.92 16.32 9.95
CA THR A 89 6.96 17.59 9.20
C THR A 89 6.02 18.63 9.81
N THR A 90 4.77 18.27 10.10
CA THR A 90 3.74 19.17 10.65
C THR A 90 4.08 19.65 12.07
N LYS A 91 4.74 18.83 12.89
CA LYS A 91 5.27 19.26 14.20
C LYS A 91 6.45 20.24 14.08
N GLY A 92 7.23 20.16 13.01
CA GLY A 92 8.35 21.07 12.74
C GLY A 92 7.94 22.46 12.25
N VAL A 93 6.74 22.62 11.68
CA VAL A 93 6.25 23.90 11.13
C VAL A 93 5.53 24.77 12.18
N ARG A 94 5.15 24.21 13.33
CA ARG A 94 4.48 24.92 14.44
C ARG A 94 5.41 25.31 15.60
N GLN A 95 6.73 25.15 15.46
CA GLN A 95 7.72 25.66 16.42
C GLN A 95 8.32 26.98 15.98
#